data_AF-A0A7W7SX98-F1
#
_entry.id   AF-A0A7W7SX98-F1
#
_cell.length_a   1.000
_cell.length_b   1.000
_cell.length_c   1.000
_cell.angle_alpha   90.00
_cell.angle_beta   90.00
_cell.angle_gamma   90.00
#
_symmetry.space_group_name_H-M   'P 1'
#
loop_
_entity.id
_entity.type
_entity.pdbx_description
1 polymer ?
#
loop_
_entity_poly.entity_id
_entity_poly.type
_entity_poly.pdbx_seq_one_letter_code
_entity_poly.pdbx_strand_id
1 'polypeptide(L)'
;MGHGPLLRSGFLDEWAARLRHTSSRPVVGVLLRGSHARSAATVYSDIDIDVLVDGPPYASRPAYLADTEDRLAHLSVAVRDVVSWLARIEEPADWAFGLPVSTPVRLLWASPRWRSRVDLAVVCHPAGEPRLEELVATLGKVASATAAEDAIGARLAASDLARACPSVLRLANPPLAVASRRAALGAALDLPVAPPSYRDDMLTCLGLRPVTTAGVHAAAGRLVAGTITLVRPYADQFEPVAGADLAAAVADGRLDRYVAQLAPPTWPLRARSSDPDRAGWDRATPASPRTEQSGTVPVPEVTEGGIPTTPAAPTAPGPARPSALDPEIAARLRRTPDGLVAAVVRQHDSGEVLMLAWMDDEALHRTLTTGRATYWSRSRQEHWVKGATSGHHQYVRSVALDCDGDALLVSVDQVGPACHTGTRNCFSIELPVSGGDALPREHE
;
A
#
# COMPACT_ATOMS: atom_id res chain seq x y z
N MET A 1 21.42 -4.98 30.05
CA MET A 1 21.53 -5.49 28.66
C MET A 1 22.70 -4.76 28.03
N GLY A 2 23.78 -5.48 27.70
CA GLY A 2 25.04 -4.87 27.28
C GLY A 2 24.86 -4.04 26.01
N HIS A 3 25.42 -2.82 26.00
CA HIS A 3 25.59 -2.04 24.78
C HIS A 3 26.29 -2.93 23.73
N GLY A 4 25.83 -2.89 22.47
CA GLY A 4 26.51 -3.60 21.38
C GLY A 4 28.00 -3.23 21.32
N PRO A 5 28.84 -4.03 20.64
CA PRO A 5 30.25 -3.73 20.52
C PRO A 5 30.35 -2.34 19.90
N LEU A 6 31.06 -1.44 20.59
CA LEU A 6 31.34 -0.14 20.03
C LEU A 6 32.15 -0.42 18.75
N LEU A 7 31.64 0.05 17.61
CA LEU A 7 32.43 0.05 16.40
C LEU A 7 33.76 0.72 16.72
N ARG A 8 34.88 0.11 16.31
CA ARG A 8 36.21 0.70 16.53
C ARG A 8 36.20 2.16 16.09
N SER A 9 36.94 3.00 16.80
CA SER A 9 37.02 4.42 16.46
C SER A 9 37.41 4.59 14.99
N GLY A 10 36.72 5.48 14.28
CA GLY A 10 36.96 5.74 12.85
C GLY A 10 36.36 4.72 11.87
N PHE A 11 35.77 3.60 12.33
CA PHE A 11 35.21 2.57 11.43
C PHE A 11 34.23 3.14 10.40
N LEU A 12 33.30 3.98 10.85
CA LEU A 12 32.28 4.56 9.99
C LEU A 12 32.83 5.63 9.05
N ASP A 13 33.87 6.35 9.48
CA ASP A 13 34.54 7.35 8.65
C ASP A 13 35.35 6.68 7.53
N GLU A 14 36.05 5.59 7.86
CA GLU A 14 36.75 4.74 6.89
C GLU A 14 35.79 4.14 5.86
N TRP A 15 34.65 3.59 6.31
CA TRP A 15 33.65 3.04 5.41
C TRP A 15 32.96 4.12 4.57
N ALA A 16 32.67 5.29 5.13
CA ALA A 16 32.15 6.42 4.36
C ALA A 16 33.14 6.87 3.27
N ALA A 17 34.44 6.94 3.59
CA ALA A 17 35.48 7.25 2.61
C ALA A 17 35.60 6.16 1.53
N ARG A 18 35.60 4.87 1.93
CA ARG A 18 35.64 3.73 1.01
C ARG A 18 34.48 3.76 0.04
N LEU A 19 33.24 3.87 0.53
CA LEU A 19 32.02 3.89 -0.29
C LEU A 19 32.01 5.05 -1.30
N ARG A 20 32.58 6.20 -0.92
CA ARG A 20 32.76 7.33 -1.83
C ARG A 20 33.74 7.03 -2.96
N HIS A 21 34.83 6.33 -2.68
CA HIS A 21 35.88 6.05 -3.67
C HIS A 21 35.55 4.85 -4.56
N THR A 22 34.79 3.88 -4.05
CA THR A 22 34.40 2.70 -4.83
C THR A 22 33.10 2.90 -5.62
N SER A 23 32.39 4.00 -5.41
CA SER A 23 31.17 4.31 -6.16
C SER A 23 31.49 4.60 -7.63
N SER A 24 30.75 3.95 -8.53
CA SER A 24 30.80 4.22 -9.98
C SER A 24 30.14 5.55 -10.37
N ARG A 25 29.46 6.21 -9.43
CA ARG A 25 28.78 7.50 -9.62
C ARG A 25 29.28 8.56 -8.64
N PRO A 26 29.19 9.86 -8.98
CA PRO A 26 29.56 10.93 -8.08
C PRO A 26 28.72 10.87 -6.79
N VAL A 27 29.36 10.57 -5.66
CA VAL A 27 28.68 10.54 -4.35
C VAL A 27 28.50 11.97 -3.86
N VAL A 28 27.28 12.30 -3.42
CA VAL A 28 26.91 13.62 -2.90
C VAL A 28 26.61 13.60 -1.40
N GLY A 29 26.30 12.44 -0.83
CA GLY A 29 26.03 12.26 0.60
C GLY A 29 26.20 10.82 1.05
N VAL A 30 26.56 10.62 2.32
CA VAL A 30 26.62 9.31 3.00
C VAL A 30 25.98 9.48 4.37
N LEU A 31 24.89 8.76 4.63
CA LEU A 31 24.13 8.83 5.87
C LEU A 31 24.07 7.48 6.55
N LEU A 32 24.26 7.46 7.86
CA LEU A 32 23.98 6.31 8.71
C LEU A 32 22.50 6.30 9.08
N ARG A 33 21.88 5.12 9.00
CA ARG A 33 20.48 4.86 9.35
C ARG A 33 20.40 3.84 10.50
N GLY A 34 19.18 3.38 10.76
CA GLY A 34 18.96 2.20 11.59
C GLY A 34 19.33 2.37 13.05
N SER A 35 19.66 1.25 13.69
CA SER A 35 19.92 1.19 15.13
C SER A 35 21.19 1.93 15.54
N HIS A 36 22.23 1.95 14.70
CA HIS A 36 23.47 2.68 14.95
C HIS A 36 23.29 4.20 14.89
N ALA A 37 22.45 4.73 13.99
CA ALA A 37 22.11 6.15 13.98
C ALA A 37 21.35 6.58 15.25
N ARG A 38 20.54 5.68 15.82
CA ARG A 38 19.77 5.91 17.05
C ARG A 38 20.55 5.65 18.34
N SER A 39 21.81 5.23 18.26
CA SER A 39 22.59 4.77 19.42
C SER A 39 21.91 3.63 20.21
N ALA A 40 21.18 2.76 19.50
CA ALA A 40 20.42 1.64 20.05
C ALA A 40 20.84 0.29 19.44
N ALA A 41 22.03 0.24 18.84
CA ALA A 41 22.57 -0.97 18.22
C ALA A 41 22.92 -2.04 19.27
N THR A 42 22.72 -3.29 18.87
CA THR A 42 23.09 -4.48 19.65
C THR A 42 24.19 -5.25 18.94
N VAL A 43 24.68 -6.31 19.58
CA VAL A 43 25.66 -7.22 18.98
C VAL A 43 25.19 -7.97 17.71
N TYR A 44 23.90 -7.88 17.38
CA TYR A 44 23.28 -8.51 16.20
C TYR A 44 22.78 -7.48 15.19
N SER A 45 23.01 -6.19 15.44
CA SER A 45 22.57 -5.13 14.56
C SER A 45 23.44 -5.03 13.31
N ASP A 46 22.79 -4.84 12.17
CA ASP A 46 23.40 -4.43 10.93
C ASP A 46 23.68 -2.92 10.93
N ILE A 47 24.64 -2.53 10.09
CA ILE A 47 25.02 -1.14 9.86
C ILE A 47 24.35 -0.71 8.55
N ASP A 48 23.30 0.09 8.67
CA ASP A 48 22.55 0.62 7.53
C ASP A 48 23.15 1.95 7.05
N ILE A 49 23.57 2.04 5.78
CA ILE A 49 24.14 3.25 5.18
C ILE A 49 23.38 3.61 3.90
N ASP A 50 22.89 4.84 3.81
CA ASP A 50 22.44 5.43 2.56
C ASP A 50 23.63 6.14 1.87
N VAL A 51 23.90 5.80 0.61
CA VAL A 51 24.85 6.51 -0.25
C VAL A 51 24.08 7.25 -1.33
N LEU A 52 24.09 8.57 -1.23
CA LEU A 52 23.41 9.45 -2.18
C LEU A 52 24.35 9.79 -3.33
N VAL A 53 23.91 9.59 -4.56
CA VAL A 53 24.69 9.88 -5.78
C VAL A 53 24.00 10.97 -6.61
N ASP A 54 24.79 11.69 -7.42
CA ASP A 54 24.26 12.63 -8.42
C ASP A 54 23.93 11.89 -9.73
N GLY A 55 23.16 12.55 -10.58
CA GLY A 55 22.82 12.08 -11.93
C GLY A 55 21.43 11.45 -12.06
N PRO A 56 21.17 10.72 -13.17
CA PRO A 56 19.84 10.20 -13.49
C PRO A 56 19.40 9.12 -12.48
N PRO A 57 18.09 8.79 -12.43
CA PRO A 57 17.54 7.81 -11.51
C PRO A 57 18.39 6.53 -11.41
N TYR A 58 18.73 6.16 -10.19
CA TYR A 58 19.64 5.05 -9.90
C TYR A 58 19.34 4.47 -8.52
N ALA A 59 19.37 3.14 -8.44
CA ALA A 59 19.32 2.44 -7.18
C ALA A 59 20.16 1.16 -7.25
N SER A 60 20.94 0.90 -6.22
CA SER A 60 21.58 -0.39 -5.97
C SER A 60 21.64 -0.67 -4.48
N ARG A 61 21.75 -1.96 -4.12
CA ARG A 61 21.75 -2.41 -2.72
C ARG A 61 22.90 -3.37 -2.44
N PRO A 62 24.16 -2.93 -2.56
CA PRO A 62 25.29 -3.76 -2.17
C PRO A 62 25.25 -4.06 -0.67
N ALA A 63 25.75 -5.24 -0.32
CA ALA A 63 25.94 -5.66 1.06
C ALA A 63 27.39 -6.10 1.27
N TYR A 64 27.91 -5.85 2.47
CA TYR A 64 29.27 -6.20 2.83
C TYR A 64 29.30 -6.92 4.17
N LEU A 65 30.27 -7.82 4.32
CA LEU A 65 30.71 -8.32 5.61
C LEU A 65 32.04 -7.64 5.92
N ALA A 66 32.11 -6.96 7.06
CA ALA A 66 33.30 -6.22 7.48
C ALA A 66 33.82 -6.76 8.80
N ASP A 67 35.13 -6.93 8.90
CA ASP A 67 35.77 -7.21 10.18
C ASP A 67 35.62 -6.00 11.11
N THR A 68 35.01 -6.27 12.25
CA THR A 68 35.14 -5.49 13.49
C THR A 68 36.08 -6.25 14.42
N GLU A 69 36.69 -5.58 15.40
CA GLU A 69 37.83 -6.11 16.19
C GLU A 69 37.74 -7.61 16.50
N ASP A 70 36.58 -8.08 16.98
CA ASP A 70 36.37 -9.49 17.34
C ASP A 70 35.28 -10.22 16.54
N ARG A 71 34.62 -9.57 15.57
CA ARG A 71 33.42 -10.12 14.89
C ARG A 71 33.23 -9.59 13.46
N LEU A 72 32.44 -10.29 12.65
CA LEU A 72 31.93 -9.73 11.40
C LEU A 72 30.69 -8.85 11.66
N ALA A 73 30.68 -7.66 11.07
CA ALA A 73 29.52 -6.80 10.94
C ALA A 73 28.92 -6.90 9.53
N HIS A 74 27.60 -6.97 9.46
CA HIS A 74 26.86 -6.85 8.20
C HIS A 74 26.58 -5.38 7.90
N LEU A 75 27.04 -4.89 6.75
CA LEU A 75 26.78 -3.55 6.26
C LEU A 75 25.79 -3.63 5.11
N SER A 76 24.60 -3.06 5.31
CA SER A 76 23.61 -2.89 4.26
C SER A 76 23.75 -1.48 3.68
N VAL A 77 24.09 -1.38 2.39
CA VAL A 77 24.31 -0.10 1.74
C VAL A 77 23.24 0.13 0.68
N ALA A 78 22.43 1.16 0.85
CA ALA A 78 21.46 1.60 -0.15
C ALA A 78 22.05 2.76 -0.95
N VAL A 79 22.51 2.50 -2.17
CA VAL A 79 22.96 3.54 -3.08
C VAL A 79 21.77 4.04 -3.88
N ARG A 80 21.53 5.35 -3.90
CA ARG A 80 20.41 5.95 -4.63
C ARG A 80 20.76 7.34 -5.15
N ASP A 81 20.20 7.72 -6.28
CA ASP A 81 20.26 9.13 -6.68
C ASP A 81 19.55 10.03 -5.64
N VAL A 82 20.11 11.21 -5.42
CA VAL A 82 19.66 12.12 -4.35
C VAL A 82 18.21 12.59 -4.55
N VAL A 83 17.75 12.75 -5.79
CA VAL A 83 16.39 13.21 -6.10
C VAL A 83 15.37 12.13 -5.74
N SER A 84 15.60 10.88 -6.16
CA SER A 84 14.72 9.75 -5.80
C SER A 84 14.78 9.44 -4.31
N TRP A 85 15.89 9.72 -3.64
CA TRP A 85 15.97 9.60 -2.18
C TRP A 85 15.08 10.64 -1.49
N LEU A 86 15.13 11.90 -1.93
CA LEU A 86 14.26 12.98 -1.43
C LEU A 86 12.78 12.69 -1.68
N ALA A 87 12.41 12.21 -2.87
CA ALA A 87 11.02 11.81 -3.15
C ALA A 87 10.56 10.65 -2.24
N ARG A 88 11.43 9.67 -1.98
CA ARG A 88 11.08 8.51 -1.15
C ARG A 88 10.85 8.83 0.32
N ILE A 89 11.52 9.85 0.87
CA ILE A 89 11.24 10.26 2.25
C ILE A 89 9.87 10.93 2.36
N GLU A 90 9.30 11.42 1.26
CA GLU A 90 7.92 11.91 1.20
C GLU A 90 6.88 10.78 1.03
N GLU A 91 7.31 9.52 0.90
CA GLU A 91 6.40 8.36 0.84
C GLU A 91 6.19 7.74 2.23
N PRO A 92 4.98 7.24 2.54
CA PRO A 92 4.73 6.52 3.79
C PRO A 92 5.61 5.28 3.99
N ALA A 93 5.95 4.99 5.25
CA ALA A 93 6.71 3.80 5.60
C ALA A 93 5.82 2.54 5.63
N ASP A 94 6.10 1.57 4.75
CA ASP A 94 5.37 0.29 4.64
C ASP A 94 5.36 -0.54 5.93
N TRP A 95 6.43 -0.47 6.72
CA TRP A 95 6.60 -1.21 7.96
C TRP A 95 5.92 -0.59 9.19
N ALA A 96 5.33 0.59 9.04
CA ALA A 96 4.85 1.41 10.17
C ALA A 96 3.34 1.35 10.39
N PHE A 97 2.63 0.34 9.88
CA PHE A 97 1.18 0.20 10.04
C PHE A 97 0.37 1.41 9.51
N GLY A 98 0.95 2.18 8.57
CA GLY A 98 0.39 3.43 8.06
C GLY A 98 0.53 4.63 9.02
N LEU A 99 1.25 4.48 10.13
CA LEU A 99 1.61 5.57 11.03
C LEU A 99 2.77 6.40 10.44
N PRO A 100 2.81 7.72 10.71
CA PRO A 100 3.94 8.55 10.31
C PRO A 100 5.20 8.13 11.08
N VAL A 101 6.36 8.32 10.46
CA VAL A 101 7.65 7.90 11.02
C VAL A 101 8.60 9.08 11.09
N SER A 102 9.36 9.18 12.18
CA SER A 102 10.51 10.08 12.29
C SER A 102 11.71 9.28 12.79
N THR A 103 12.67 9.05 11.90
CA THR A 103 13.86 8.23 12.20
C THR A 103 15.10 9.09 12.27
N PRO A 104 15.88 9.04 13.37
CA PRO A 104 17.19 9.69 13.41
C PRO A 104 18.10 9.16 12.30
N VAL A 105 18.83 10.09 11.68
CA VAL A 105 19.89 9.78 10.71
C VAL A 105 21.14 10.54 11.10
N ARG A 106 22.31 10.01 10.76
CA ARG A 106 23.57 10.69 11.03
C ARG A 106 24.32 10.91 9.74
N LEU A 107 24.56 12.17 9.38
CA LEU A 107 25.38 12.50 8.23
C LEU A 107 26.83 12.12 8.51
N LEU A 108 27.38 11.17 7.76
CA LEU A 108 28.80 10.80 7.83
C LEU A 108 29.62 11.68 6.89
N TRP A 109 29.08 12.00 5.72
CA TRP A 109 29.73 12.89 4.75
C TRP A 109 28.72 13.51 3.79
N ALA A 110 28.98 14.73 3.32
CA ALA A 110 28.29 15.33 2.19
C ALA A 110 29.23 16.20 1.36
N SER A 111 28.96 16.28 0.06
CA SER A 111 29.56 17.29 -0.81
C SER A 111 29.10 18.70 -0.37
N PRO A 112 29.96 19.74 -0.49
CA PRO A 112 29.58 21.10 -0.07
C PRO A 112 28.29 21.61 -0.71
N ARG A 113 28.08 21.29 -2.00
CA ARG A 113 26.87 21.67 -2.75
C ARG A 113 25.58 21.09 -2.18
N TRP A 114 25.63 19.85 -1.69
CA TRP A 114 24.44 19.13 -1.21
C TRP A 114 24.28 19.14 0.29
N ARG A 115 25.30 19.54 1.06
CA ARG A 115 25.29 19.47 2.53
C ARG A 115 24.04 20.07 3.15
N SER A 116 23.65 21.29 2.78
CA SER A 116 22.45 21.94 3.33
C SER A 116 21.13 21.20 3.05
N ARG A 117 21.10 20.32 2.04
CA ARG A 117 19.91 19.54 1.64
C ARG A 117 19.89 18.12 2.21
N VAL A 118 21.03 17.61 2.66
CA VAL A 118 21.17 16.21 3.13
C VAL A 118 21.66 16.10 4.58
N ASP A 119 22.06 17.21 5.21
CA ASP A 119 22.38 17.30 6.64
C ASP A 119 21.07 17.34 7.46
N LEU A 120 20.37 16.21 7.45
CA LEU A 120 19.13 16.01 8.19
C LEU A 120 19.46 15.35 9.53
N ALA A 121 18.89 15.83 10.62
CA ALA A 121 18.95 15.14 11.92
C ALA A 121 17.97 13.94 11.98
N VAL A 122 16.88 14.05 11.23
CA VAL A 122 15.80 13.05 11.14
C VAL A 122 15.28 12.96 9.72
N VAL A 123 14.96 11.74 9.31
CA VAL A 123 14.16 11.47 8.11
C VAL A 123 12.74 11.16 8.56
N CYS A 124 11.81 11.96 8.06
CA CYS A 124 10.38 11.80 8.29
C CYS A 124 9.73 11.11 7.10
N HIS A 125 8.81 10.19 7.37
CA HIS A 125 7.88 9.64 6.39
C HIS A 125 6.46 10.01 6.83
N PRO A 126 5.58 10.46 5.91
CA PRO A 126 4.21 10.80 6.27
C PRO A 126 3.41 9.55 6.66
N ALA A 127 2.23 9.81 7.23
CA ALA A 127 1.26 8.76 7.49
C ALA A 127 0.72 8.22 6.15
N GLY A 128 0.40 6.94 6.12
CA GLY A 128 -0.35 6.36 5.00
C GLY A 128 -1.78 6.88 4.95
N GLU A 129 -2.42 6.70 3.81
CA GLU A 129 -3.86 6.89 3.66
C GLU A 129 -4.63 5.98 4.63
N PRO A 130 -5.78 6.41 5.14
CA PRO A 130 -6.58 5.59 6.03
C PRO A 130 -7.28 4.48 5.23
N ARG A 131 -6.89 3.22 5.48
CA ARG A 131 -7.23 2.06 4.65
C ARG A 131 -8.56 1.41 5.06
N LEU A 132 -9.64 2.19 5.08
CA LEU A 132 -10.94 1.73 5.56
C LEU A 132 -11.58 0.67 4.64
N GLU A 133 -11.52 0.86 3.32
CA GLU A 133 -12.03 -0.10 2.36
C GLU A 133 -11.30 -1.45 2.51
N GLU A 134 -9.98 -1.43 2.54
CA GLU A 134 -9.15 -2.64 2.71
C GLU A 134 -9.45 -3.33 4.05
N LEU A 135 -9.64 -2.57 5.12
CA LEU A 135 -9.97 -3.10 6.45
C LEU A 135 -11.30 -3.88 6.42
N VAL A 136 -12.32 -3.31 5.78
CA VAL A 136 -13.67 -3.90 5.67
C VAL A 136 -13.67 -5.10 4.70
N ALA A 137 -13.05 -4.95 3.53
CA ALA A 137 -12.91 -6.03 2.56
C ALA A 137 -12.15 -7.23 3.15
N THR A 138 -11.12 -6.97 3.95
CA THR A 138 -10.33 -8.01 4.60
C THR A 138 -11.09 -8.71 5.72
N LEU A 139 -12.00 -8.03 6.43
CA LEU A 139 -12.93 -8.72 7.34
C LEU A 139 -13.81 -9.72 6.59
N GLY A 140 -14.28 -9.35 5.39
CA GLY A 140 -15.00 -10.28 4.51
C GLY A 140 -14.18 -11.52 4.17
N LYS A 141 -12.87 -11.35 3.88
CA LYS A 141 -11.95 -12.48 3.65
C LYS A 141 -11.80 -13.37 4.88
N VAL A 142 -11.69 -12.79 6.08
CA VAL A 142 -11.64 -13.55 7.33
C VAL A 142 -12.92 -14.36 7.53
N ALA A 143 -14.08 -13.75 7.30
CA ALA A 143 -15.39 -14.41 7.42
C ALA A 143 -15.52 -15.57 6.42
N SER A 144 -15.23 -15.33 5.14
CA SER A 144 -15.27 -16.36 4.08
C SER A 144 -14.32 -17.51 4.35
N ALA A 145 -13.08 -17.24 4.76
CA ALA A 145 -12.12 -18.29 5.08
C ALA A 145 -12.56 -19.10 6.32
N THR A 146 -13.14 -18.44 7.32
CA THR A 146 -13.68 -19.12 8.50
C THR A 146 -14.86 -20.03 8.15
N ALA A 147 -15.78 -19.58 7.29
CA ALA A 147 -16.91 -20.38 6.81
C ALA A 147 -16.47 -21.59 5.96
N ALA A 148 -15.36 -21.46 5.24
CA ALA A 148 -14.73 -22.54 4.47
C ALA A 148 -13.83 -23.46 5.30
N GLU A 149 -13.77 -23.26 6.63
CA GLU A 149 -12.85 -23.97 7.54
C GLU A 149 -11.36 -23.81 7.18
N ASP A 150 -11.01 -22.78 6.41
CA ASP A 150 -9.63 -22.44 6.05
C ASP A 150 -8.96 -21.62 7.18
N ALA A 151 -8.37 -22.37 8.13
CA ALA A 151 -7.66 -21.79 9.25
C ALA A 151 -6.43 -20.96 8.85
N ILE A 152 -5.78 -21.26 7.72
CA ILE A 152 -4.58 -20.54 7.28
C ILE A 152 -5.01 -19.22 6.62
N GLY A 153 -5.97 -19.27 5.70
CA GLY A 153 -6.51 -18.08 5.05
C GLY A 153 -7.12 -17.09 6.04
N ALA A 154 -7.86 -17.57 7.05
CA ALA A 154 -8.42 -16.72 8.09
C ALA A 154 -7.34 -15.98 8.89
N ARG A 155 -6.22 -16.66 9.22
CA ARG A 155 -5.09 -16.03 9.94
C ARG A 155 -4.32 -15.05 9.07
N LEU A 156 -4.10 -15.38 7.79
CA LEU A 156 -3.42 -14.50 6.84
C LEU A 156 -4.21 -13.20 6.68
N ALA A 157 -5.50 -13.30 6.37
CA ALA A 157 -6.38 -12.14 6.24
C ALA A 157 -6.48 -11.34 7.55
N ALA A 158 -6.58 -12.01 8.71
CA ALA A 158 -6.62 -11.30 9.99
C ALA A 158 -5.33 -10.53 10.29
N SER A 159 -4.16 -11.06 9.91
CA SER A 159 -2.89 -10.35 10.05
C SER A 159 -2.87 -9.08 9.19
N ASP A 160 -3.36 -9.16 7.95
CA ASP A 160 -3.44 -8.00 7.05
C ASP A 160 -4.41 -6.94 7.59
N LEU A 161 -5.57 -7.37 8.08
CA LEU A 161 -6.56 -6.51 8.75
C LEU A 161 -5.94 -5.78 9.94
N ALA A 162 -5.23 -6.49 10.82
CA ALA A 162 -4.56 -5.88 11.96
C ALA A 162 -3.44 -4.91 11.54
N ARG A 163 -2.78 -5.15 10.40
CA ARG A 163 -1.78 -4.23 9.83
C ARG A 163 -2.40 -2.97 9.24
N ALA A 164 -3.63 -3.06 8.72
CA ALA A 164 -4.38 -1.93 8.17
C ALA A 164 -5.02 -1.07 9.27
N CYS A 165 -5.50 -1.67 10.35
CA CYS A 165 -6.30 -1.01 11.40
C CYS A 165 -5.70 0.30 11.96
N PRO A 166 -4.39 0.38 12.31
CA PRO A 166 -3.82 1.62 12.84
C PRO A 166 -3.85 2.80 11.85
N SER A 167 -3.81 2.55 10.54
CA SER A 167 -3.87 3.64 9.55
C SER A 167 -5.24 4.32 9.50
N VAL A 168 -6.30 3.60 9.89
CA VAL A 168 -7.67 4.12 10.02
C VAL A 168 -7.86 4.79 11.38
N LEU A 169 -7.49 4.11 12.47
CA LEU A 169 -7.64 4.66 13.82
C LEU A 169 -6.79 5.91 14.09
N ARG A 170 -5.73 6.15 13.30
CA ARG A 170 -4.91 7.37 13.43
C ARG A 170 -5.74 8.65 13.33
N LEU A 171 -6.86 8.66 12.60
CA LEU A 171 -7.70 9.85 12.44
C LEU A 171 -8.31 10.30 13.79
N ALA A 172 -8.57 9.34 14.68
CA ALA A 172 -9.10 9.56 16.02
C ALA A 172 -8.01 9.67 17.11
N ASN A 173 -6.73 9.63 16.75
CA ASN A 173 -5.62 9.60 17.69
C ASN A 173 -4.66 10.79 17.48
N PRO A 174 -4.00 11.27 18.55
CA PRO A 174 -2.96 12.28 18.40
C PRO A 174 -1.76 11.72 17.61
N PRO A 175 -0.91 12.60 17.03
CA PRO A 175 0.31 12.18 16.36
C PRO A 175 1.19 11.28 17.25
N LEU A 176 1.67 10.17 16.70
CA LEU A 176 2.47 9.17 17.41
C LEU A 176 3.93 9.25 16.98
N ALA A 177 4.84 9.09 17.95
CA ALA A 177 6.27 9.04 17.69
C ALA A 177 6.71 7.62 17.29
N VAL A 178 7.05 7.43 16.02
CA VAL A 178 7.55 6.14 15.50
C VAL A 178 8.95 6.32 14.91
N ALA A 179 9.94 5.69 15.54
CA ALA A 179 11.36 5.78 15.11
C ALA A 179 11.98 4.43 14.70
N SER A 180 11.22 3.33 14.81
CA SER A 180 11.67 1.99 14.44
C SER A 180 10.47 1.06 14.24
N ARG A 181 10.68 -0.08 13.58
CA ARG A 181 9.64 -1.12 13.41
C ARG A 181 9.06 -1.61 14.75
N ARG A 182 9.91 -1.79 15.77
CA ARG A 182 9.44 -2.21 17.10
C ARG A 182 8.62 -1.13 17.80
N ALA A 183 9.02 0.14 17.64
CA ALA A 183 8.26 1.28 18.15
C ALA A 183 6.93 1.44 17.41
N ALA A 184 6.88 1.19 16.10
CA ALA A 184 5.65 1.19 15.31
C ALA A 184 4.65 0.17 15.84
N LEU A 185 5.09 -1.07 16.09
CA LEU A 185 4.23 -2.10 16.68
C LEU A 185 3.74 -1.67 18.08
N GLY A 186 4.60 -1.06 18.90
CA GLY A 186 4.20 -0.53 20.21
C GLY A 186 3.11 0.55 20.07
N ALA A 187 3.35 1.57 19.25
CA ALA A 187 2.40 2.63 18.98
C ALA A 187 1.08 2.12 18.39
N ALA A 188 1.14 1.13 17.50
CA ALA A 188 -0.03 0.49 16.92
C ALA A 188 -0.83 -0.34 17.93
N LEU A 189 -0.20 -0.92 18.97
CA LEU A 189 -0.90 -1.69 19.99
C LEU A 189 -1.49 -0.82 21.11
N ASP A 190 -0.90 0.35 21.32
CA ASP A 190 -1.14 1.23 22.47
C ASP A 190 -1.72 2.60 22.06
N LEU A 191 -2.59 2.60 21.05
CA LEU A 191 -3.35 3.79 20.64
C LEU A 191 -4.19 4.34 21.81
N PRO A 192 -4.07 5.64 22.16
CA PRO A 192 -4.85 6.24 23.24
C PRO A 192 -6.37 6.12 23.07
N VAL A 193 -6.86 6.23 21.84
CA VAL A 193 -8.27 6.07 21.46
C VAL A 193 -8.38 4.78 20.65
N ALA A 194 -8.90 3.74 21.28
CA ALA A 194 -9.00 2.42 20.70
C ALA A 194 -10.25 1.65 21.18
N PRO A 195 -10.74 0.66 20.40
CA PRO A 195 -11.85 -0.20 20.81
C PRO A 195 -11.61 -0.94 22.14
N PRO A 196 -12.67 -1.39 22.84
CA PRO A 196 -12.52 -2.30 23.96
C PRO A 196 -11.74 -3.57 23.55
N SER A 197 -10.81 -4.03 24.40
CA SER A 197 -9.93 -5.18 24.13
C SER A 197 -9.02 -5.05 22.89
N TYR A 198 -8.86 -3.84 22.35
CA TYR A 198 -8.09 -3.59 21.12
C TYR A 198 -6.73 -4.27 21.09
N ARG A 199 -5.93 -4.09 22.13
CA ARG A 199 -4.57 -4.67 22.20
C ARG A 199 -4.60 -6.19 22.08
N ASP A 200 -5.54 -6.84 22.76
CA ASP A 200 -5.67 -8.29 22.76
C ASP A 200 -6.17 -8.82 21.42
N ASP A 201 -7.11 -8.10 20.80
CA ASP A 201 -7.62 -8.45 19.48
C ASP A 201 -6.56 -8.23 18.38
N MET A 202 -5.78 -7.14 18.46
CA MET A 202 -4.63 -6.90 17.59
C MET A 202 -3.59 -8.01 17.70
N LEU A 203 -3.19 -8.41 18.92
CA LEU A 203 -2.24 -9.50 19.12
C LEU A 203 -2.79 -10.84 18.59
N THR A 204 -4.08 -11.06 18.73
CA THR A 204 -4.77 -12.24 18.20
C THR A 204 -4.74 -12.28 16.68
N CYS A 205 -5.14 -11.18 16.03
CA CYS A 205 -5.18 -11.06 14.58
C CYS A 205 -3.77 -11.05 13.94
N LEU A 206 -2.77 -10.48 14.62
CA LEU A 206 -1.35 -10.56 14.20
C LEU A 206 -0.74 -11.96 14.36
N GLY A 207 -1.48 -12.93 14.92
CA GLY A 207 -0.98 -14.29 15.15
C GLY A 207 0.01 -14.40 16.32
N LEU A 208 0.06 -13.40 17.19
CA LEU A 208 0.96 -13.35 18.36
C LEU A 208 0.32 -13.98 19.61
N ARG A 209 -0.92 -14.49 19.50
CA ARG A 209 -1.59 -15.29 20.53
C ARG A 209 -2.21 -16.56 19.92
N PRO A 210 -2.09 -17.70 20.61
CA PRO A 210 -2.76 -18.93 20.18
C PRO A 210 -4.27 -18.82 20.45
N VAL A 211 -5.07 -18.96 19.40
CA VAL A 211 -6.54 -18.96 19.46
C VAL A 211 -7.10 -19.87 18.36
N THR A 212 -8.36 -20.24 18.46
CA THR A 212 -9.10 -20.94 17.39
C THR A 212 -9.40 -20.01 16.20
N THR A 213 -9.71 -20.55 15.03
CA THR A 213 -10.14 -19.78 13.85
C THR A 213 -11.34 -18.89 14.15
N ALA A 214 -12.34 -19.42 14.86
CA ALA A 214 -13.49 -18.64 15.34
C ALA A 214 -13.08 -17.50 16.28
N GLY A 215 -12.06 -17.71 17.13
CA GLY A 215 -11.48 -16.66 17.97
C GLY A 215 -10.83 -15.53 17.18
N VAL A 216 -10.11 -15.87 16.09
CA VAL A 216 -9.53 -14.89 15.16
C VAL A 216 -10.63 -14.08 14.48
N HIS A 217 -11.67 -14.74 13.96
CA HIS A 217 -12.79 -14.07 13.30
C HIS A 217 -13.54 -13.13 14.25
N ALA A 218 -13.79 -13.56 15.49
CA ALA A 218 -14.41 -12.72 16.50
C ALA A 218 -13.56 -11.50 16.88
N ALA A 219 -12.24 -11.66 17.01
CA ALA A 219 -11.31 -10.56 17.26
C ALA A 219 -11.30 -9.56 16.09
N ALA A 220 -11.22 -10.06 14.85
CA ALA A 220 -11.27 -9.23 13.65
C ALA A 220 -12.58 -8.42 13.57
N GLY A 221 -13.72 -9.05 13.84
CA GLY A 221 -15.02 -8.38 13.86
C GLY A 221 -15.08 -7.25 14.89
N ARG A 222 -14.59 -7.49 16.13
CA ARG A 222 -14.53 -6.46 17.18
C ARG A 222 -13.61 -5.29 16.81
N LEU A 223 -12.44 -5.57 16.22
CA LEU A 223 -11.52 -4.51 15.76
C LEU A 223 -12.19 -3.60 14.75
N VAL A 224 -12.81 -4.17 13.71
CA VAL A 224 -13.40 -3.38 12.63
C VAL A 224 -14.63 -2.61 13.11
N ALA A 225 -15.56 -3.27 13.83
CA ALA A 225 -16.76 -2.61 14.35
C ALA A 225 -16.42 -1.47 15.32
N GLY A 226 -15.47 -1.71 16.24
CA GLY A 226 -15.00 -0.68 17.15
C GLY A 226 -14.26 0.46 16.44
N THR A 227 -13.47 0.15 15.41
CA THR A 227 -12.76 1.15 14.61
C THR A 227 -13.74 2.07 13.90
N ILE A 228 -14.74 1.52 13.19
CA ILE A 228 -15.77 2.31 12.48
C ILE A 228 -16.51 3.23 13.45
N THR A 229 -16.85 2.72 14.64
CA THR A 229 -17.51 3.53 15.68
C THR A 229 -16.67 4.75 16.06
N LEU A 230 -15.36 4.57 16.28
CA LEU A 230 -14.46 5.64 16.72
C LEU A 230 -14.12 6.64 15.60
N VAL A 231 -14.07 6.18 14.35
CA VAL A 231 -13.72 7.04 13.22
C VAL A 231 -14.91 7.72 12.55
N ARG A 232 -16.15 7.44 12.98
CA ARG A 232 -17.37 8.06 12.44
C ARG A 232 -17.34 9.60 12.38
N PRO A 233 -16.83 10.33 13.40
CA PRO A 233 -16.72 11.78 13.33
C PRO A 233 -15.79 12.31 12.23
N TYR A 234 -14.97 11.44 11.64
CA TYR A 234 -13.98 11.73 10.60
C TYR A 234 -14.36 11.12 9.25
N ALA A 235 -15.66 10.87 9.04
CA ALA A 235 -16.19 10.21 7.84
C ALA A 235 -15.76 10.92 6.54
N ASP A 236 -15.73 12.25 6.56
CA ASP A 236 -15.30 13.13 5.46
C ASP A 236 -13.84 12.86 5.03
N GLN A 237 -12.97 12.45 5.95
CA GLN A 237 -11.57 12.16 5.63
C GLN A 237 -11.38 10.87 4.82
N PHE A 238 -12.42 10.05 4.66
CA PHE A 238 -12.37 8.87 3.80
C PHE A 238 -12.78 9.17 2.36
N GLU A 239 -13.47 10.28 2.08
CA GLU A 239 -13.95 10.59 0.74
C GLU A 239 -12.83 10.68 -0.31
N PRO A 240 -11.68 11.34 -0.04
CA PRO A 240 -10.61 11.45 -1.03
C PRO A 240 -9.91 10.11 -1.37
N VAL A 241 -10.02 9.12 -0.47
CA VAL A 241 -9.24 7.86 -0.56
C VAL A 241 -10.11 6.64 -0.85
N ALA A 242 -11.37 6.65 -0.42
CA ALA A 242 -12.29 5.52 -0.55
C ALA A 242 -13.62 5.91 -1.22
N GLY A 243 -13.76 7.17 -1.64
CA GLY A 243 -14.93 7.67 -2.34
C GLY A 243 -16.07 8.13 -1.43
N ALA A 244 -16.96 8.94 -2.00
CA ALA A 244 -18.07 9.57 -1.29
C ALA A 244 -19.07 8.56 -0.71
N ASP A 245 -19.31 7.42 -1.38
CA ASP A 245 -20.28 6.45 -0.88
C ASP A 245 -19.81 5.75 0.40
N LEU A 246 -18.53 5.33 0.48
CA LEU A 246 -18.02 4.69 1.69
C LEU A 246 -17.95 5.70 2.84
N ALA A 247 -17.54 6.94 2.57
CA ALA A 247 -17.57 8.03 3.55
C ALA A 247 -19.00 8.26 4.08
N ALA A 248 -19.99 8.34 3.20
CA ALA A 248 -21.39 8.45 3.57
C ALA A 248 -21.87 7.24 4.38
N ALA A 249 -21.47 6.02 3.99
CA ALA A 249 -21.83 4.78 4.69
C ALA A 249 -21.26 4.71 6.12
N VAL A 250 -20.10 5.33 6.37
CA VAL A 250 -19.58 5.54 7.72
C VAL A 250 -20.47 6.51 8.49
N ALA A 251 -20.83 7.64 7.90
CA ALA A 251 -21.62 8.68 8.57
C ALA A 251 -23.05 8.22 8.89
N ASP A 252 -23.73 7.56 7.96
CA ASP A 252 -25.14 7.17 8.02
C ASP A 252 -25.40 5.81 8.68
N GLY A 253 -24.34 5.06 9.01
CA GLY A 253 -24.42 3.77 9.70
C GLY A 253 -24.71 2.57 8.80
N ARG A 254 -24.74 2.72 7.47
CA ARG A 254 -24.78 1.58 6.53
C ARG A 254 -23.58 0.66 6.74
N LEU A 255 -22.40 1.20 6.99
CA LEU A 255 -21.19 0.41 7.17
C LEU A 255 -21.25 -0.45 8.43
N ASP A 256 -21.84 0.05 9.53
CA ASP A 256 -22.05 -0.75 10.74
C ASP A 256 -22.94 -1.96 10.48
N ARG A 257 -24.04 -1.76 9.73
CA ARG A 257 -24.94 -2.84 9.34
C ARG A 257 -24.25 -3.87 8.47
N TYR A 258 -23.41 -3.44 7.52
CA TYR A 258 -22.63 -4.34 6.69
C TYR A 258 -21.62 -5.15 7.51
N VAL A 259 -20.86 -4.50 8.39
CA VAL A 259 -19.88 -5.19 9.26
C VAL A 259 -20.56 -6.15 10.23
N ALA A 260 -21.76 -5.84 10.72
CA ALA A 260 -22.55 -6.76 11.54
C ALA A 260 -22.97 -8.05 10.81
N GLN A 261 -23.04 -8.04 9.46
CA GLN A 261 -23.29 -9.26 8.67
C GLN A 261 -22.04 -10.15 8.57
N LEU A 262 -20.84 -9.55 8.66
CA LEU A 262 -19.57 -10.25 8.51
C LEU A 262 -19.00 -10.74 9.85
N ALA A 263 -19.24 -10.00 10.93
CA ALA A 263 -18.79 -10.38 12.26
C ALA A 263 -19.66 -11.50 12.81
N PRO A 264 -19.09 -12.50 13.53
CA PRO A 264 -19.90 -13.50 14.19
C PRO A 264 -20.80 -12.80 15.23
N PRO A 265 -22.04 -13.27 15.43
CA PRO A 265 -22.91 -12.72 16.45
C PRO A 265 -22.17 -12.78 17.79
N THR A 266 -22.11 -11.63 18.47
CA THR A 266 -21.48 -11.51 19.78
C THR A 266 -22.34 -12.25 20.79
N TRP A 267 -22.19 -13.57 20.88
CA TRP A 267 -22.68 -14.29 22.04
C TRP A 267 -21.85 -13.81 23.24
N PRO A 268 -22.46 -13.34 24.34
CA PRO A 268 -21.69 -13.01 25.52
C PRO A 268 -20.88 -14.26 25.88
N LEU A 269 -19.56 -14.13 25.86
CA LEU A 269 -18.64 -15.15 26.35
C LEU A 269 -19.13 -15.51 27.76
N ARG A 270 -19.82 -16.66 27.91
CA ARG A 270 -20.08 -17.22 29.22
C ARG A 270 -18.71 -17.40 29.84
N ALA A 271 -18.44 -16.65 30.90
CA ALA A 271 -17.29 -16.88 31.74
C ALA A 271 -17.31 -18.36 32.15
N ARG A 272 -16.48 -19.18 31.51
CA ARG A 272 -16.14 -20.49 32.03
C ARG A 272 -15.22 -20.22 33.22
N SER A 273 -15.83 -20.05 34.38
CA SER A 273 -15.15 -20.18 35.66
C SER A 273 -14.81 -21.64 35.88
N SER A 274 -13.53 -21.99 35.77
CA SER A 274 -12.87 -23.00 36.59
C SER A 274 -11.41 -23.10 36.18
N ASP A 275 -10.58 -22.19 36.69
CA ASP A 275 -9.16 -22.44 36.90
C ASP A 275 -8.86 -21.99 38.35
N PRO A 276 -8.34 -22.84 39.26
CA PRO A 276 -8.30 -22.53 40.70
C PRO A 276 -7.23 -21.49 41.11
N ASP A 277 -6.37 -21.03 40.21
CA ASP A 277 -5.11 -20.37 40.60
C ASP A 277 -5.05 -18.84 40.39
N ARG A 278 -6.17 -18.13 40.49
CA ARG A 278 -6.14 -16.65 40.45
C ARG A 278 -6.83 -15.99 41.64
N ALA A 279 -6.24 -16.20 42.81
CA ALA A 279 -6.46 -15.34 43.96
C ALA A 279 -5.79 -13.98 43.74
N GLY A 280 -6.54 -12.90 43.98
CA GLY A 280 -6.00 -11.56 44.17
C GLY A 280 -6.37 -10.58 43.07
N TRP A 281 -7.58 -10.01 43.15
CA TRP A 281 -7.83 -8.57 43.33
C TRP A 281 -9.34 -8.36 43.36
N ASP A 282 -9.85 -8.11 44.56
CA ASP A 282 -11.27 -8.01 44.87
C ASP A 282 -11.73 -6.54 44.85
N ARG A 283 -12.89 -6.31 44.19
CA ARG A 283 -13.93 -5.27 44.39
C ARG A 283 -13.66 -3.78 44.08
N ALA A 284 -14.54 -3.21 43.24
CA ALA A 284 -15.79 -2.55 43.71
C ALA A 284 -16.74 -2.20 42.54
N THR A 285 -18.04 -2.42 42.72
CA THR A 285 -19.17 -2.02 41.85
C THR A 285 -20.06 -1.05 42.63
N PRO A 286 -20.73 -0.09 41.97
CA PRO A 286 -22.22 -0.13 41.94
C PRO A 286 -22.79 0.32 40.56
N ALA A 287 -23.72 -0.43 39.97
CA ALA A 287 -25.19 -0.37 40.07
C ALA A 287 -25.86 0.53 39.01
N SER A 288 -26.72 -0.09 38.18
CA SER A 288 -27.57 0.52 37.16
C SER A 288 -28.79 1.25 37.76
N PRO A 289 -29.54 1.97 36.90
CA PRO A 289 -30.96 1.65 36.77
C PRO A 289 -31.45 1.50 35.31
N ARG A 290 -32.52 0.69 35.19
CA ARG A 290 -33.44 0.46 34.06
C ARG A 290 -34.22 1.76 33.75
N THR A 291 -34.96 1.99 32.67
CA THR A 291 -36.02 1.26 31.91
C THR A 291 -36.41 2.23 30.75
N GLU A 292 -36.83 1.89 29.52
CA GLU A 292 -38.16 1.47 29.02
C GLU A 292 -38.19 1.74 27.48
N GLN A 293 -38.68 0.80 26.64
CA GLN A 293 -39.88 0.87 25.75
C GLN A 293 -39.99 2.11 24.80
N SER A 294 -40.42 2.10 23.52
CA SER A 294 -41.11 1.17 22.62
C SER A 294 -41.12 1.80 21.19
N GLY A 295 -41.43 1.04 20.14
CA GLY A 295 -42.15 1.57 18.97
C GLY A 295 -41.58 1.28 17.57
N THR A 296 -42.24 0.36 16.85
CA THR A 296 -42.03 0.01 15.43
C THR A 296 -43.17 0.57 14.58
N VAL A 297 -42.90 1.11 13.38
CA VAL A 297 -43.91 1.44 12.33
C VAL A 297 -43.27 1.27 10.92
N PRO A 298 -44.00 0.82 9.86
CA PRO A 298 -43.46 0.11 8.69
C PRO A 298 -43.28 0.92 7.38
N VAL A 299 -42.66 0.24 6.40
CA VAL A 299 -42.22 0.64 5.04
C VAL A 299 -43.35 0.55 3.99
N PRO A 300 -43.34 1.35 2.90
CA PRO A 300 -44.03 1.02 1.66
C PRO A 300 -43.08 0.67 0.49
N GLU A 301 -43.52 -0.31 -0.29
CA GLU A 301 -42.95 -0.88 -1.52
C GLU A 301 -43.34 -0.05 -2.76
N VAL A 302 -42.45 0.09 -3.76
CA VAL A 302 -42.80 0.56 -5.11
C VAL A 302 -42.02 -0.21 -6.20
N THR A 303 -42.77 -0.53 -7.25
CA THR A 303 -42.63 -1.51 -8.34
C THR A 303 -41.66 -1.19 -9.49
N GLU A 304 -41.22 -2.26 -10.18
CA GLU A 304 -40.47 -2.31 -11.44
C GLU A 304 -41.19 -1.72 -12.66
N GLY A 305 -40.42 -1.25 -13.66
CA GLY A 305 -40.90 -1.04 -15.02
C GLY A 305 -39.87 -0.56 -16.05
N GLY A 306 -39.50 -1.43 -17.00
CA GLY A 306 -39.37 -1.11 -18.44
C GLY A 306 -38.02 -0.65 -19.02
N ILE A 307 -37.41 -1.49 -19.87
CA ILE A 307 -36.34 -1.15 -20.84
C ILE A 307 -36.96 -1.01 -22.24
N PRO A 308 -36.54 -0.02 -23.07
CA PRO A 308 -36.63 -0.15 -24.52
C PRO A 308 -35.27 -0.03 -25.25
N THR A 309 -35.12 -0.86 -26.28
CA THR A 309 -33.98 -1.02 -27.22
C THR A 309 -34.32 -0.46 -28.61
N THR A 310 -33.47 0.37 -29.23
CA THR A 310 -32.99 0.35 -30.67
C THR A 310 -32.03 1.52 -30.96
N PRO A 311 -31.22 1.52 -32.05
CA PRO A 311 -29.83 2.02 -32.02
C PRO A 311 -29.67 3.42 -32.63
N ALA A 312 -28.76 4.22 -32.06
CA ALA A 312 -28.47 5.58 -32.51
C ALA A 312 -27.28 5.62 -33.50
N ALA A 313 -27.42 6.52 -34.48
CA ALA A 313 -26.44 6.93 -35.49
C ALA A 313 -25.29 7.77 -34.87
N PRO A 314 -24.27 8.21 -35.66
CA PRO A 314 -22.91 8.43 -35.17
C PRO A 314 -22.85 9.52 -34.08
N THR A 315 -22.34 9.11 -32.93
CA THR A 315 -22.33 9.87 -31.69
C THR A 315 -21.39 11.06 -31.78
N ALA A 316 -21.89 12.20 -31.31
CA ALA A 316 -21.12 13.37 -30.90
C ALA A 316 -19.93 12.96 -29.99
N PRO A 317 -18.86 13.77 -29.91
CA PRO A 317 -17.76 13.50 -28.99
C PRO A 317 -18.31 13.29 -27.59
N GLY A 318 -17.97 12.15 -26.98
CA GLY A 318 -18.37 11.82 -25.62
C GLY A 318 -17.99 12.92 -24.62
N PRO A 319 -18.56 12.91 -23.41
CA PRO A 319 -18.38 13.98 -22.45
C PRO A 319 -16.88 14.23 -22.23
N ALA A 320 -16.45 15.46 -22.47
CA ALA A 320 -15.09 15.89 -22.20
C ALA A 320 -14.83 15.70 -20.70
N ARG A 321 -14.05 14.66 -20.38
CA ARG A 321 -13.55 14.44 -19.02
C ARG A 321 -12.45 15.47 -18.77
N PRO A 322 -12.51 16.23 -17.65
CA PRO A 322 -11.48 17.21 -17.36
C PRO A 322 -10.12 16.50 -17.26
N SER A 323 -9.14 17.01 -18.00
CA SER A 323 -7.78 16.48 -18.06
C SER A 323 -6.80 17.64 -18.16
N ALA A 324 -5.62 17.46 -17.57
CA ALA A 324 -4.49 18.38 -17.70
C ALA A 324 -3.49 17.94 -18.79
N LEU A 325 -3.91 17.08 -19.73
CA LEU A 325 -3.08 16.69 -20.87
C LEU A 325 -2.71 17.92 -21.71
N ASP A 326 -1.46 17.97 -22.15
CA ASP A 326 -0.99 19.02 -23.06
C ASP A 326 -1.92 19.11 -24.29
N PRO A 327 -2.52 20.29 -24.59
CA PRO A 327 -3.42 20.45 -25.72
C PRO A 327 -2.82 20.04 -27.07
N GLU A 328 -1.51 20.20 -27.28
CA GLU A 328 -0.85 19.79 -28.52
C GLU A 328 -0.76 18.27 -28.65
N ILE A 329 -0.60 17.56 -27.52
CA ILE A 329 -0.66 16.08 -27.49
C ILE A 329 -2.10 15.63 -27.68
N ALA A 330 -3.04 16.24 -26.96
CA ALA A 330 -4.46 15.90 -27.02
C ALA A 330 -5.04 16.05 -28.44
N ALA A 331 -4.60 17.07 -29.20
CA ALA A 331 -5.02 17.31 -30.57
C ALA A 331 -4.53 16.22 -31.57
N ARG A 332 -3.50 15.45 -31.22
CA ARG A 332 -2.97 14.36 -32.06
C ARG A 332 -3.69 13.03 -31.85
N LEU A 333 -4.44 12.87 -30.77
CA LEU A 333 -5.12 11.61 -30.44
C LEU A 333 -6.44 11.48 -31.19
N ARG A 334 -6.59 10.39 -31.94
CA ARG A 334 -7.86 9.95 -32.51
C ARG A 334 -8.54 9.00 -31.53
N ARG A 335 -9.52 9.53 -30.80
CA ARG A 335 -10.25 8.77 -29.77
C ARG A 335 -11.45 8.04 -30.36
N THR A 336 -11.84 6.95 -29.72
CA THR A 336 -13.15 6.32 -29.93
C THR A 336 -14.28 7.26 -29.51
N PRO A 337 -15.55 6.98 -29.85
CA PRO A 337 -16.70 7.77 -29.38
C PRO A 337 -16.78 7.92 -27.85
N ASP A 338 -16.24 6.95 -27.10
CA ASP A 338 -16.18 6.97 -25.64
C ASP A 338 -15.05 7.87 -25.10
N GLY A 339 -14.26 8.50 -25.97
CA GLY A 339 -13.13 9.35 -25.60
C GLY A 339 -11.87 8.57 -25.23
N LEU A 340 -11.67 7.36 -25.77
CA LEU A 340 -10.56 6.46 -25.42
C LEU A 340 -9.59 6.26 -26.58
N VAL A 341 -8.32 6.01 -26.26
CA VAL A 341 -7.26 5.57 -27.17
C VAL A 341 -6.74 4.21 -26.71
N ALA A 342 -6.38 3.34 -27.66
CA ALA A 342 -5.81 2.03 -27.32
C ALA A 342 -4.38 2.21 -26.79
N ALA A 343 -3.99 1.43 -25.79
CA ALA A 343 -2.63 1.40 -25.26
C ALA A 343 -2.07 -0.03 -25.34
N VAL A 344 -1.19 -0.25 -26.32
CA VAL A 344 -0.41 -1.48 -26.44
C VAL A 344 0.81 -1.34 -25.56
N VAL A 345 0.93 -2.23 -24.58
CA VAL A 345 1.97 -2.16 -23.56
C VAL A 345 3.01 -3.22 -23.85
N ARG A 346 4.28 -2.82 -23.95
CA ARG A 346 5.39 -3.75 -24.16
C ARG A 346 6.48 -3.58 -23.12
N GLN A 347 7.20 -4.65 -22.88
CA GLN A 347 8.43 -4.61 -22.11
C GLN A 347 9.49 -3.80 -22.89
N HIS A 348 10.15 -2.85 -22.21
CA HIS A 348 11.02 -1.87 -22.85
C HIS A 348 12.32 -2.43 -23.44
N ASP A 349 12.88 -3.49 -22.83
CA ASP A 349 14.16 -4.09 -23.23
C ASP A 349 13.98 -5.22 -24.25
N SER A 350 13.01 -6.12 -24.04
CA SER A 350 12.76 -7.26 -24.93
C SER A 350 11.83 -6.94 -26.09
N GLY A 351 11.01 -5.88 -25.98
CA GLY A 351 9.93 -5.58 -26.92
C GLY A 351 8.70 -6.49 -26.80
N GLU A 352 8.69 -7.45 -25.87
CA GLU A 352 7.56 -8.36 -25.64
C GLU A 352 6.27 -7.59 -25.36
N VAL A 353 5.20 -7.88 -26.10
CA VAL A 353 3.88 -7.29 -25.82
C VAL A 353 3.28 -7.93 -24.58
N LEU A 354 3.00 -7.11 -23.58
CA LEU A 354 2.55 -7.53 -22.25
C LEU A 354 1.03 -7.54 -22.15
N MET A 355 0.37 -6.47 -22.60
CA MET A 355 -1.07 -6.31 -22.49
C MET A 355 -1.61 -5.21 -23.42
N LEU A 356 -2.91 -5.23 -23.64
CA LEU A 356 -3.68 -4.12 -24.20
C LEU A 356 -4.52 -3.48 -23.09
N ALA A 357 -4.60 -2.16 -23.06
CA ALA A 357 -5.51 -1.40 -22.21
C ALA A 357 -6.06 -0.17 -22.96
N TRP A 358 -6.91 0.61 -22.29
CA TRP A 358 -7.48 1.85 -22.81
C TRP A 358 -7.02 3.02 -21.96
N MET A 359 -6.80 4.18 -22.59
CA MET A 359 -6.51 5.45 -21.91
C MET A 359 -7.49 6.51 -22.39
N ASP A 360 -7.95 7.38 -21.50
CA ASP A 360 -8.46 8.70 -21.87
C ASP A 360 -7.34 9.75 -21.68
N ASP A 361 -7.66 11.02 -21.89
CA ASP A 361 -6.67 12.10 -21.79
C ASP A 361 -6.05 12.20 -20.41
N GLU A 362 -6.84 11.95 -19.36
CA GLU A 362 -6.36 12.00 -17.98
C GLU A 362 -5.48 10.78 -17.65
N ALA A 363 -5.82 9.58 -18.12
CA ALA A 363 -4.98 8.39 -18.00
C ALA A 363 -3.63 8.60 -18.71
N LEU A 364 -3.65 9.19 -19.90
CA LEU A 364 -2.42 9.50 -20.63
C LEU A 364 -1.62 10.60 -19.92
N HIS A 365 -2.28 11.66 -19.47
CA HIS A 365 -1.64 12.74 -18.70
C HIS A 365 -0.90 12.16 -17.49
N ARG A 366 -1.59 11.38 -16.64
CA ARG A 366 -0.99 10.71 -15.47
C ARG A 366 0.14 9.78 -15.86
N THR A 367 -0.02 9.02 -16.95
CA THR A 367 1.03 8.12 -17.46
C THR A 367 2.29 8.90 -17.82
N LEU A 368 2.16 10.03 -18.54
CA LEU A 368 3.28 10.84 -18.98
C LEU A 368 3.94 11.62 -17.82
N THR A 369 3.16 12.08 -16.83
CA THR A 369 3.67 12.92 -15.73
C THR A 369 4.18 12.11 -14.53
N THR A 370 3.55 10.99 -14.20
CA THR A 370 3.95 10.16 -13.04
C THR A 370 4.97 9.09 -13.39
N GLY A 371 5.12 8.75 -14.68
CA GLY A 371 5.92 7.61 -15.12
C GLY A 371 5.34 6.25 -14.70
N ARG A 372 4.08 6.20 -14.24
CA ARG A 372 3.35 4.98 -13.87
C ARG A 372 2.22 4.77 -14.86
N ALA A 373 2.11 3.56 -15.40
CA ALA A 373 1.09 3.29 -16.40
C ALA A 373 -0.32 3.34 -15.78
N THR A 374 -1.11 4.31 -16.20
CA THR A 374 -2.48 4.56 -15.76
C THR A 374 -3.43 4.29 -16.92
N TYR A 375 -4.53 3.59 -16.65
CA TYR A 375 -5.48 3.16 -17.67
C TYR A 375 -6.90 3.50 -17.26
N TRP A 376 -7.82 3.51 -18.23
CA TRP A 376 -9.25 3.74 -18.04
C TRP A 376 -10.07 2.45 -18.17
N SER A 377 -10.85 2.12 -17.15
CA SER A 377 -11.64 0.87 -17.11
C SER A 377 -12.95 1.09 -17.77
N ARG A 378 -13.16 0.44 -18.92
CA ARG A 378 -14.45 0.52 -19.62
C ARG A 378 -15.60 -0.07 -18.80
N SER A 379 -15.32 -1.10 -17.99
CA SER A 379 -16.34 -1.76 -17.16
C SER A 379 -16.56 -1.07 -15.82
N ARG A 380 -15.49 -0.59 -15.17
CA ARG A 380 -15.59 0.10 -13.87
C ARG A 380 -15.78 1.61 -14.01
N GLN A 381 -15.59 2.14 -15.21
CA GLN A 381 -15.60 3.57 -15.52
C GLN A 381 -14.73 4.40 -14.57
N GLU A 382 -13.53 3.91 -14.31
CA GLU A 382 -12.56 4.54 -13.41
C GLU A 382 -11.13 4.45 -13.95
N HIS A 383 -10.27 5.37 -13.51
CA HIS A 383 -8.83 5.27 -13.73
C HIS A 383 -8.20 4.27 -12.77
N TRP A 384 -7.25 3.47 -13.25
CA TRP A 384 -6.45 2.62 -12.38
C TRP A 384 -4.97 2.68 -12.76
N VAL A 385 -4.10 2.69 -11.76
CA VAL A 385 -2.64 2.58 -11.96
C VAL A 385 -2.25 1.11 -11.90
N LYS A 386 -1.57 0.59 -12.93
CA LYS A 386 -1.22 -0.83 -12.98
C LYS A 386 -0.34 -1.21 -11.79
N GLY A 387 -0.78 -2.25 -11.09
CA GLY A 387 -0.10 -2.78 -9.92
C GLY A 387 -0.32 -1.99 -8.63
N ALA A 388 -1.13 -0.93 -8.61
CA ALA A 388 -1.43 -0.20 -7.37
C ALA A 388 -1.95 -1.12 -6.25
N THR A 389 -2.82 -2.06 -6.61
CA THR A 389 -3.37 -3.06 -5.67
C THR A 389 -2.53 -4.32 -5.57
N SER A 390 -2.01 -4.84 -6.70
CA SER A 390 -1.31 -6.15 -6.74
C SER A 390 0.21 -6.09 -6.53
N GLY A 391 0.81 -4.89 -6.50
CA GLY A 391 2.26 -4.68 -6.52
C GLY A 391 2.93 -4.97 -7.87
N HIS A 392 2.20 -5.45 -8.88
CA HIS A 392 2.75 -5.78 -10.20
C HIS A 392 2.76 -4.57 -11.13
N HIS A 393 3.63 -3.62 -10.80
CA HIS A 393 3.66 -2.31 -11.41
C HIS A 393 4.28 -2.25 -12.81
N GLN A 394 3.91 -1.21 -13.55
CA GLN A 394 4.53 -0.83 -14.83
C GLN A 394 5.13 0.57 -14.72
N TYR A 395 6.45 0.66 -14.89
CA TYR A 395 7.16 1.94 -14.96
C TYR A 395 7.36 2.33 -16.42
N VAL A 396 6.80 3.46 -16.83
CA VAL A 396 6.84 3.94 -18.21
C VAL A 396 8.25 4.41 -18.55
N ARG A 397 8.80 3.90 -19.66
CA ARG A 397 10.10 4.30 -20.20
C ARG A 397 9.94 5.19 -21.42
N SER A 398 8.97 4.90 -22.27
CA SER A 398 8.59 5.75 -23.40
C SER A 398 7.15 5.49 -23.82
N VAL A 399 6.55 6.49 -24.46
CA VAL A 399 5.24 6.39 -25.10
C VAL A 399 5.40 6.89 -26.54
N ALA A 400 4.93 6.11 -27.51
CA ALA A 400 4.87 6.51 -28.90
C ALA A 400 3.40 6.49 -29.38
N LEU A 401 3.05 7.43 -30.25
CA LEU A 401 1.77 7.46 -30.94
C LEU A 401 1.95 6.76 -32.30
N ASP A 402 0.95 6.01 -32.75
CA ASP A 402 0.93 5.47 -34.10
C ASP A 402 0.66 6.56 -35.16
N CYS A 403 0.57 6.15 -36.43
CA CYS A 403 0.57 7.08 -37.55
C CYS A 403 -0.78 7.80 -37.77
N ASP A 404 -1.90 7.22 -37.34
CA ASP A 404 -3.25 7.79 -37.47
C ASP A 404 -3.85 8.24 -36.13
N GLY A 405 -3.11 8.02 -35.03
CA GLY A 405 -3.30 8.60 -33.72
C GLY A 405 -4.25 7.82 -32.82
N ASP A 406 -4.67 6.61 -33.20
CA ASP A 406 -5.68 5.83 -32.47
C ASP A 406 -5.13 4.76 -31.52
N ALA A 407 -3.80 4.54 -31.54
CA ALA A 407 -3.11 3.72 -30.56
C ALA A 407 -1.80 4.32 -30.04
N LEU A 408 -1.51 4.00 -28.79
CA LEU A 408 -0.28 4.29 -28.09
C LEU A 408 0.53 3.01 -27.89
N LEU A 409 1.84 3.08 -28.18
CA LEU A 409 2.81 2.08 -27.77
C LEU A 409 3.50 2.54 -26.48
N VAL A 410 3.13 1.92 -25.36
CA VAL A 410 3.67 2.23 -24.04
C VAL A 410 4.77 1.22 -23.72
N SER A 411 6.03 1.65 -23.78
CA SER A 411 7.17 0.81 -23.38
C SER A 411 7.40 0.95 -21.89
N VAL A 412 7.31 -0.16 -21.16
CA VAL A 412 7.37 -0.19 -19.69
C VAL A 412 8.44 -1.14 -19.17
N ASP A 413 8.85 -0.93 -17.93
CA ASP A 413 9.55 -1.91 -17.12
C ASP A 413 8.52 -2.58 -16.19
N GLN A 414 8.19 -3.84 -16.47
CA GLN A 414 7.13 -4.60 -15.79
C GLN A 414 7.67 -5.36 -14.59
N VAL A 415 7.16 -5.02 -13.40
CA VAL A 415 7.36 -5.78 -12.16
C VAL A 415 6.29 -6.84 -12.03
N GLY A 416 6.71 -8.09 -11.84
CA GLY A 416 5.80 -9.24 -11.69
C GLY A 416 4.93 -9.50 -12.93
N PRO A 417 3.82 -10.25 -12.75
CA PRO A 417 2.83 -10.51 -13.79
C PRO A 417 2.17 -9.24 -14.37
N ALA A 418 2.16 -9.11 -15.70
CA ALA A 418 1.33 -8.08 -16.34
C ALA A 418 -0.17 -8.46 -16.27
N CYS A 419 -0.49 -9.75 -16.34
CA CYS A 419 -1.87 -10.22 -16.33
C CYS A 419 -2.41 -10.43 -14.90
N HIS A 420 -3.71 -10.20 -14.72
CA HIS A 420 -4.42 -10.48 -13.46
C HIS A 420 -4.57 -11.98 -13.16
N THR A 421 -4.37 -12.86 -14.16
CA THR A 421 -4.32 -14.32 -13.98
C THR A 421 -2.96 -14.82 -13.47
N GLY A 422 -2.00 -13.92 -13.24
CA GLY A 422 -0.66 -14.25 -12.77
C GLY A 422 0.35 -14.57 -13.88
N THR A 423 -0.04 -14.49 -15.16
CA THR A 423 0.87 -14.71 -16.30
C THR A 423 1.70 -13.47 -16.65
N ARG A 424 2.85 -13.69 -17.31
CA ARG A 424 3.78 -12.63 -17.73
C ARG A 424 3.12 -11.63 -18.68
N ASN A 425 2.38 -12.11 -19.66
CA ASN A 425 1.61 -11.33 -20.63
C ASN A 425 0.16 -11.85 -20.72
N CYS A 426 -0.73 -11.05 -21.33
CA CYS A 426 -2.14 -11.40 -21.54
C CYS A 426 -2.40 -12.30 -22.76
N PHE A 427 -1.39 -12.55 -23.61
CA PHE A 427 -1.52 -13.18 -24.92
C PHE A 427 -0.99 -14.62 -24.91
N SER A 428 -1.38 -15.42 -23.92
CA SER A 428 -0.85 -16.79 -23.74
C SER A 428 -1.63 -17.88 -24.48
N ILE A 429 -2.73 -17.55 -25.14
CA ILE A 429 -3.58 -18.50 -25.88
C ILE A 429 -3.43 -18.21 -27.37
N GLU A 430 -2.81 -19.13 -28.10
CA GLU A 430 -2.68 -19.04 -29.55
C GLU A 430 -3.96 -19.52 -30.24
N LEU A 431 -4.31 -18.86 -31.35
CA LEU A 431 -5.43 -19.24 -32.21
C LEU A 431 -4.88 -19.95 -33.46
N PRO A 432 -5.53 -21.03 -33.94
CA PRO A 432 -5.06 -21.73 -35.12
C PRO A 432 -5.14 -20.85 -36.37
N VAL A 433 -4.05 -20.78 -37.13
CA VAL A 433 -3.98 -20.07 -38.41
C VAL A 433 -4.12 -21.09 -39.54
N SER A 434 -5.28 -21.12 -40.20
CA SER A 434 -5.58 -22.10 -41.26
C SER A 434 -4.84 -21.88 -42.58
N GLY A 435 -4.09 -20.77 -42.73
CA GLY A 435 -3.41 -20.38 -43.97
C GLY A 435 -1.89 -20.14 -43.84
N GLY A 436 -1.24 -20.64 -42.77
CA GLY A 436 0.13 -20.28 -42.41
C GLY A 436 1.26 -20.85 -43.28
N ASP A 437 0.99 -21.82 -44.15
CA ASP A 437 2.02 -22.53 -44.94
C ASP A 437 2.31 -21.92 -46.33
N ALA A 438 1.92 -20.67 -46.56
CA ALA A 438 2.27 -19.96 -47.79
C ALA A 438 3.28 -18.83 -47.52
N LEU A 439 4.50 -19.18 -47.11
CA LEU A 439 5.63 -18.28 -47.36
C LEU A 439 5.98 -18.39 -48.84
N PRO A 440 5.93 -17.29 -49.62
CA PRO A 440 6.51 -17.29 -50.96
C PRO A 440 7.99 -17.65 -50.82
N ARG A 441 8.45 -18.67 -51.55
CA ARG A 441 9.89 -18.87 -51.74
C ARG A 441 10.42 -17.61 -52.40
N GLU A 442 11.39 -16.98 -51.75
CA GLU A 442 12.08 -15.79 -52.26
C GLU A 442 12.62 -16.11 -53.66
N HIS A 443 12.12 -15.39 -54.67
CA HIS A 443 12.77 -15.33 -55.97
C HIS A 443 13.90 -14.31 -55.86
N GLU A 444 15.10 -14.81 -56.13
CA GLU A 444 16.41 -14.15 -56.23
C GLU A 444 16.42 -12.88 -57.10
#